data_AF-A0A9P8FFL7-F1
#
_entry.id   AF-A0A9P8FFL7-F1
#
_cell.length_a   1.000
_cell.length_b   1.000
_cell.length_c   1.000
_cell.angle_alpha   90.00
_cell.angle_beta   90.00
_cell.angle_gamma   90.00
#
_symmetry.space_group_name_H-M   'P 1'
#
loop_
_entity.id
_entity.type
_entity.pdbx_description
1 polymer ?
#
loop_
_entity_poly.entity_id
_entity_poly.type
_entity_poly.pdbx_seq_one_letter_code
_entity_poly.pdbx_strand_id
1 'polypeptide(L)'
;MLPLRRLFLSTRPLQSTPPSTPRALFTTTTTLSQKPLPPRPTILESDITEAFLKGTGPGGQKINKTSSAVQLKHLPTGLVIKCQETRSRSQNRKIARRILAERVELLVMGDQSRAALKSEKEKKKKASKNKKARRKYRKLDHGNDVEIEDTEINEDQDHEDHETRDIQVQPDSLRTPAPDAAQSDQKP
;
A
#
# COMPACT_ATOMS: atom_id res chain seq x y z
N MET A 1 73.48 14.42 -60.52
CA MET A 1 72.07 14.75 -60.83
C MET A 1 71.32 14.85 -59.52
N LEU A 2 71.23 16.05 -58.93
CA LEU A 2 70.58 16.31 -57.64
C LEU A 2 69.13 16.78 -57.86
N PRO A 3 68.11 16.20 -57.21
CA PRO A 3 66.78 16.79 -57.24
C PRO A 3 66.61 17.80 -56.09
N LEU A 4 66.27 19.04 -56.45
CA LEU A 4 65.86 20.10 -55.54
C LEU A 4 64.60 19.69 -54.76
N ARG A 5 64.70 19.63 -53.42
CA ARG A 5 63.53 19.51 -52.54
C ARG A 5 62.92 20.90 -52.31
N ARG A 6 61.74 21.11 -52.90
CA ARG A 6 60.87 22.27 -52.62
C ARG A 6 60.47 22.28 -51.15
N LEU A 7 60.80 23.38 -50.45
CA LEU A 7 60.26 23.68 -49.12
C LEU A 7 58.80 24.12 -49.28
N PHE A 8 57.85 23.22 -49.02
CA PHE A 8 56.46 23.60 -48.82
C PHE A 8 56.31 24.12 -47.39
N LEU A 9 56.15 25.44 -47.23
CA LEU A 9 55.71 26.04 -45.97
C LEU A 9 54.28 25.55 -45.68
N SER A 10 54.15 24.67 -44.70
CA SER A 10 52.87 24.23 -44.14
C SER A 10 52.24 25.39 -43.36
N THR A 11 51.34 26.12 -43.99
CA THR A 11 50.43 27.03 -43.29
C THR A 11 49.36 26.18 -42.59
N ARG A 12 49.56 25.92 -41.29
CA ARG A 12 48.51 25.30 -40.47
C ARG A 12 47.38 26.31 -40.27
N PRO A 13 46.13 26.02 -40.65
CA PRO A 13 45.01 26.89 -40.30
C PRO A 13 44.80 26.82 -38.78
N LEU A 14 44.74 27.99 -38.15
CA LEU A 14 44.36 28.15 -36.74
C LEU A 14 42.95 27.57 -36.53
N GLN A 15 42.87 26.42 -35.85
CA GLN A 15 41.60 25.84 -35.43
C GLN A 15 41.03 26.75 -34.33
N SER A 16 39.91 27.42 -34.59
CA SER A 16 39.19 28.18 -33.56
C SER A 16 38.56 27.19 -32.57
N THR A 17 39.04 27.14 -31.34
CA THR A 17 38.36 26.44 -30.26
C THR A 17 37.06 27.19 -29.92
N PRO A 18 35.88 26.54 -29.89
CA PRO A 18 34.65 27.23 -29.52
C PRO A 18 34.74 27.69 -28.05
N PRO A 19 34.16 28.85 -27.70
CA PRO A 19 34.14 29.31 -26.31
C PRO A 19 33.37 28.31 -25.45
N SER A 20 33.99 27.89 -24.35
CA SER A 20 33.36 27.09 -23.30
C SER A 20 32.09 27.80 -22.81
N THR A 21 30.91 27.34 -23.23
CA THR A 21 29.65 27.85 -22.72
C THR A 21 29.58 27.61 -21.22
N PRO A 22 29.07 28.55 -20.40
CA PRO A 22 28.86 28.31 -18.99
C PRO A 22 27.81 27.21 -18.87
N ARG A 23 28.28 25.99 -18.55
CA ARG A 23 27.43 24.85 -18.29
C ARG A 23 26.58 25.22 -17.08
N ALA A 24 25.31 25.54 -17.31
CA ALA A 24 24.35 25.79 -16.25
C ALA A 24 24.47 24.65 -15.24
N LEU A 25 24.76 24.99 -13.98
CA LEU A 25 24.87 24.05 -12.87
C LEU A 25 23.46 23.54 -12.53
N PHE A 26 22.84 22.81 -13.44
CA PHE A 26 21.66 22.03 -13.13
C PHE A 26 22.12 20.96 -12.15
N THR A 27 21.74 21.11 -10.88
CA THR A 27 21.90 20.06 -9.87
C THR A 27 21.06 18.88 -10.32
N THR A 28 21.66 17.90 -11.00
CA THR A 28 21.00 16.66 -11.35
C THR A 28 20.72 15.93 -10.04
N THR A 29 19.48 16.03 -9.55
CA THR A 29 19.07 15.24 -8.39
C THR A 29 19.21 13.78 -8.79
N THR A 30 20.20 13.08 -8.26
CA THR A 30 20.41 11.65 -8.51
C THR A 30 19.10 10.93 -8.21
N THR A 31 18.48 10.33 -9.22
CA THR A 31 17.25 9.55 -9.08
C THR A 31 17.60 8.28 -8.32
N LEU A 32 17.44 8.33 -7.00
CA LEU A 32 17.73 7.21 -6.12
C LEU A 32 16.78 6.06 -6.49
N SER A 33 17.34 4.98 -7.06
CA SER A 33 16.60 3.80 -7.49
C SER A 33 15.79 3.25 -6.31
N GLN A 34 14.47 3.34 -6.40
CA GLN A 34 13.59 2.90 -5.33
C GLN A 34 13.58 1.37 -5.31
N LYS A 35 14.04 0.76 -4.20
CA LYS A 35 13.96 -0.69 -4.02
C LYS A 35 12.51 -1.16 -4.22
N PRO A 36 12.27 -2.17 -5.08
CA PRO A 36 10.92 -2.69 -5.34
C PRO A 36 10.32 -3.25 -4.04
N LEU A 37 8.99 -3.23 -3.95
CA LEU A 37 8.29 -3.85 -2.82
C LEU A 37 8.51 -5.37 -2.83
N PRO A 38 8.56 -6.02 -1.66
CA PRO A 38 8.71 -7.47 -1.60
C PRO A 38 7.57 -8.19 -2.34
N PRO A 39 7.85 -9.35 -2.95
CA PRO A 39 6.83 -10.17 -3.58
C PRO A 39 5.84 -10.67 -2.53
N ARG A 40 4.56 -10.72 -2.88
CA ARG A 40 3.51 -11.24 -1.99
C ARG A 40 3.68 -12.76 -1.83
N PRO A 41 3.57 -13.32 -0.61
CA PRO A 41 3.59 -14.77 -0.42
C PRO A 41 2.46 -15.45 -1.20
N THR A 42 2.78 -16.52 -1.91
CA THR A 42 1.82 -17.37 -2.61
C THR A 42 1.20 -18.34 -1.61
N ILE A 43 -0.10 -18.22 -1.36
CA ILE A 43 -0.84 -19.17 -0.51
C ILE A 43 -1.37 -20.29 -1.42
N LEU A 44 -1.17 -21.54 -1.01
CA LEU A 44 -1.69 -22.71 -1.71
C LEU A 44 -3.19 -22.87 -1.48
N GLU A 45 -3.92 -23.35 -2.49
CA GLU A 45 -5.36 -23.57 -2.35
C GLU A 45 -5.70 -24.74 -1.41
N SER A 46 -4.75 -25.67 -1.18
CA SER A 46 -4.89 -26.78 -0.24
C SER A 46 -5.03 -26.34 1.22
N ASP A 47 -4.46 -25.19 1.56
CA ASP A 47 -4.34 -24.73 2.95
C ASP A 47 -5.52 -23.81 3.34
N ILE A 48 -6.47 -23.63 2.41
CA ILE A 48 -7.61 -22.72 2.55
C ILE A 48 -8.90 -23.52 2.53
N THR A 49 -9.73 -23.34 3.56
CA THR A 49 -11.13 -23.78 3.54
C THR A 49 -12.02 -22.60 3.14
N GLU A 50 -12.81 -22.76 2.08
CA GLU A 50 -13.76 -21.74 1.61
C GLU A 50 -15.20 -22.09 2.04
N ALA A 51 -15.92 -21.11 2.59
CA ALA A 51 -17.35 -21.23 2.91
C ALA A 51 -18.13 -20.02 2.37
N PHE A 52 -19.37 -20.26 1.92
CA PHE A 52 -20.24 -19.21 1.39
C PHE A 52 -21.38 -18.94 2.36
N LEU A 53 -21.51 -17.68 2.76
CA LEU A 53 -22.49 -17.22 3.72
C LEU A 53 -23.48 -16.26 3.05
N LYS A 54 -24.66 -16.11 3.66
CA LYS A 54 -25.57 -15.01 3.33
C LYS A 54 -25.00 -13.71 3.88
N GLY A 55 -25.30 -12.60 3.21
CA GLY A 55 -24.83 -11.31 3.68
C GLY A 55 -25.50 -10.91 5.00
N THR A 56 -24.81 -10.14 5.80
CA THR A 56 -25.31 -9.62 7.09
C THR A 56 -25.66 -8.13 6.95
N GLY A 57 -26.62 -7.65 7.73
CA GLY A 57 -27.00 -6.23 7.82
C GLY A 57 -28.35 -5.88 7.18
N PRO A 58 -28.82 -4.63 7.34
CA PRO A 58 -30.03 -4.12 6.70
C PRO A 58 -29.80 -4.04 5.18
N GLY A 59 -30.09 -5.13 4.50
CA GLY A 59 -29.85 -5.29 3.08
C GLY A 59 -31.14 -5.50 2.28
N GLY A 60 -31.05 -5.23 0.98
CA GLY A 60 -32.13 -5.55 0.05
C GLY A 60 -32.24 -7.04 -0.25
N GLN A 61 -33.17 -7.39 -1.14
CA GLN A 61 -33.45 -8.77 -1.56
C GLN A 61 -32.18 -9.56 -1.93
N LYS A 62 -31.20 -8.92 -2.57
CA LYS A 62 -29.96 -9.56 -3.03
C LYS A 62 -29.11 -10.10 -1.88
N ILE A 63 -28.98 -9.33 -0.79
CA ILE A 63 -28.13 -9.65 0.37
C ILE A 63 -28.73 -10.81 1.17
N ASN A 64 -30.06 -10.81 1.34
CA ASN A 64 -30.76 -11.81 2.16
C ASN A 64 -30.97 -13.14 1.44
N LYS A 65 -31.13 -13.12 0.11
CA LYS A 65 -31.40 -14.34 -0.67
C LYS A 65 -30.15 -15.03 -1.20
N THR A 66 -29.12 -14.28 -1.62
CA THR A 66 -27.94 -14.86 -2.26
C THR A 66 -26.81 -15.08 -1.26
N SER A 67 -26.16 -16.25 -1.29
CA SER A 67 -24.93 -16.55 -0.55
C SER A 67 -23.69 -15.95 -1.26
N SER A 68 -23.62 -14.61 -1.29
CA SER A 68 -22.50 -13.90 -1.92
C SER A 68 -21.33 -13.59 -0.99
N ALA A 69 -21.52 -13.63 0.33
CA ALA A 69 -20.45 -13.39 1.29
C ALA A 69 -19.52 -14.61 1.35
N VAL A 70 -18.21 -14.36 1.48
CA VAL A 70 -17.19 -15.42 1.47
C VAL A 70 -16.46 -15.41 2.81
N GLN A 71 -16.34 -16.58 3.42
CA GLN A 71 -15.50 -16.82 4.58
C GLN A 71 -14.34 -17.73 4.14
N LEU A 72 -13.11 -17.31 4.41
CA LEU A 72 -11.90 -18.09 4.18
C LEU A 72 -11.24 -18.40 5.52
N LYS A 73 -10.86 -19.66 5.72
CA LYS A 73 -10.05 -20.10 6.87
C LYS A 73 -8.72 -20.64 6.35
N HIS A 74 -7.61 -20.09 6.85
CA HIS A 74 -6.27 -20.60 6.58
C HIS A 74 -5.90 -21.60 7.67
N LEU A 75 -5.72 -22.87 7.29
CA LEU A 75 -5.52 -23.98 8.21
C LEU A 75 -4.26 -23.83 9.09
N PRO A 76 -3.07 -23.49 8.56
CA PRO A 76 -1.86 -23.51 9.38
C PRO A 76 -1.76 -22.32 10.35
N THR A 77 -2.33 -21.15 10.02
CA THR A 77 -2.34 -19.99 10.93
C THR A 77 -3.62 -19.86 11.74
N GLY A 78 -4.66 -20.64 11.44
CA GLY A 78 -5.98 -20.53 12.07
C GLY A 78 -6.72 -19.22 11.76
N LEU A 79 -6.25 -18.43 10.78
CA LEU A 79 -6.87 -17.14 10.45
C LEU A 79 -8.20 -17.33 9.73
N VAL A 80 -9.23 -16.65 10.20
CA VAL A 80 -10.56 -16.64 9.60
C VAL A 80 -10.88 -15.24 9.12
N ILE A 81 -11.23 -15.10 7.84
CA ILE A 81 -11.56 -13.83 7.21
C ILE A 81 -12.93 -13.93 6.58
N LYS A 82 -13.80 -12.96 6.90
CA LYS A 82 -15.09 -12.78 6.25
C LYS A 82 -15.01 -11.56 5.33
N CYS A 83 -15.55 -11.69 4.12
CA CYS A 83 -15.56 -10.63 3.13
C CYS A 83 -16.94 -10.50 2.48
N GLN A 84 -17.52 -9.31 2.59
CA GLN A 84 -18.78 -8.91 1.95
C GLN A 84 -18.59 -7.49 1.36
N GLU A 85 -17.94 -7.42 0.19
CA GLU A 85 -17.63 -6.14 -0.44
C GLU A 85 -18.59 -5.84 -1.60
N THR A 86 -18.86 -6.84 -2.45
CA THR A 86 -19.71 -6.67 -3.63
C THR A 86 -20.83 -7.69 -3.69
N ARG A 87 -21.78 -7.46 -4.60
CA ARG A 87 -22.88 -8.39 -4.90
C ARG A 87 -22.43 -9.70 -5.58
N SER A 88 -21.17 -9.78 -6.04
CA SER A 88 -20.64 -10.90 -6.82
C SER A 88 -19.74 -11.80 -5.98
N ARG A 89 -20.10 -13.09 -5.89
CA ARG A 89 -19.35 -14.11 -5.14
C ARG A 89 -17.91 -14.26 -5.64
N SER A 90 -17.69 -14.26 -6.96
CA SER A 90 -16.35 -14.45 -7.54
C SER A 90 -15.42 -13.28 -7.23
N GLN A 91 -15.96 -12.06 -7.19
CA GLN A 91 -15.20 -10.88 -6.82
C GLN A 91 -14.88 -10.89 -5.33
N ASN A 92 -15.85 -11.23 -4.48
CA ASN A 92 -15.61 -11.41 -3.05
C ASN A 92 -14.55 -12.49 -2.77
N ARG A 93 -14.52 -13.61 -3.52
CA ARG A 93 -13.47 -14.63 -3.40
C ARG A 93 -12.07 -14.07 -3.68
N LYS A 94 -11.93 -13.29 -4.77
CA LYS A 94 -10.64 -12.65 -5.12
C LYS A 94 -10.19 -11.65 -4.06
N ILE A 95 -11.13 -10.85 -3.54
CA ILE A 95 -10.85 -9.86 -2.49
C ILE A 95 -10.46 -10.57 -1.19
N ALA A 96 -11.22 -11.58 -0.77
CA ALA A 96 -10.92 -12.36 0.43
C ALA A 96 -9.52 -13.01 0.37
N ARG A 97 -9.14 -13.60 -0.77
CA ARG A 97 -7.77 -14.16 -0.95
C ARG A 97 -6.68 -13.10 -0.85
N ARG A 98 -6.92 -11.91 -1.40
CA ARG A 98 -5.99 -10.77 -1.30
C ARG A 98 -5.81 -10.34 0.16
N ILE A 99 -6.91 -10.18 0.89
CA ILE A 99 -6.88 -9.78 2.30
C ILE A 99 -6.20 -10.87 3.15
N LEU A 100 -6.48 -12.14 2.88
CA LEU A 100 -5.83 -13.26 3.55
C LEU A 100 -4.31 -13.24 3.36
N ALA A 101 -3.84 -13.02 2.14
CA ALA A 101 -2.41 -12.90 1.87
C ALA A 101 -1.78 -11.71 2.60
N GLU A 102 -2.45 -10.56 2.65
CA GLU A 102 -1.98 -9.38 3.39
C GLU A 102 -1.90 -9.64 4.90
N ARG A 103 -2.89 -10.34 5.48
CA ARG A 103 -2.90 -10.69 6.91
C ARG A 103 -1.84 -11.73 7.26
N VAL A 104 -1.66 -12.77 6.44
CA VAL A 104 -0.61 -13.77 6.63
C VAL A 104 0.78 -13.11 6.52
N GLU A 105 0.97 -12.22 5.54
CA GLU A 105 2.22 -11.48 5.39
C GLU A 105 2.54 -10.62 6.62
N LEU A 106 1.54 -9.93 7.17
CA LEU A 106 1.70 -9.15 8.39
C LEU A 106 2.09 -10.01 9.60
N LEU A 107 1.50 -11.19 9.76
CA LEU A 107 1.86 -12.09 10.86
C LEU A 107 3.29 -12.64 10.74
N VAL A 108 3.74 -12.95 9.52
CA VAL A 108 5.06 -13.56 9.28
C VAL A 108 6.18 -12.51 9.31
N MET A 109 5.95 -11.33 8.71
CA MET A 109 6.99 -10.33 8.47
C MET A 109 6.89 -9.08 9.35
N GLY A 110 5.73 -8.81 9.96
CA GLY A 110 5.50 -7.63 10.80
C GLY A 110 5.84 -6.32 10.08
N ASP A 111 6.83 -5.59 10.60
CA ASP A 111 7.28 -4.28 10.09
C ASP A 111 7.92 -4.35 8.70
N GLN A 112 8.44 -5.51 8.31
CA GLN A 112 9.00 -5.72 6.97
C GLN A 112 7.94 -6.10 5.92
N SER A 113 6.68 -6.19 6.35
CA SER A 113 5.58 -6.45 5.42
C SER A 113 5.47 -5.36 4.36
N ARG A 114 5.01 -5.75 3.18
CA ARG A 114 4.74 -4.82 2.08
C ARG A 114 3.80 -3.70 2.46
N ALA A 115 2.78 -3.99 3.28
CA ALA A 115 1.82 -2.99 3.74
C ALA A 115 2.49 -1.92 4.60
N ALA A 116 3.34 -2.32 5.56
CA ALA A 116 4.13 -1.41 6.39
C ALA A 116 5.11 -0.58 5.55
N LEU A 117 5.86 -1.22 4.65
CA LEU A 117 6.80 -0.52 3.76
C LEU A 117 6.09 0.47 2.83
N LYS A 118 4.89 0.13 2.35
CA LYS A 118 4.08 1.02 1.50
C LYS A 118 3.59 2.24 2.29
N SER A 119 3.05 2.03 3.49
CA SER A 119 2.56 3.12 4.34
C SER A 119 3.70 4.06 4.76
N GLU A 120 4.87 3.52 5.08
CA GLU A 120 6.05 4.32 5.43
C GLU A 120 6.53 5.17 4.24
N LYS A 121 6.56 4.60 3.02
CA LYS A 121 6.89 5.33 1.78
C LYS A 121 5.89 6.45 1.52
N GLU A 122 4.60 6.21 1.74
CA GLU A 122 3.55 7.21 1.59
C GLU A 122 3.67 8.34 2.61
N LYS A 123 3.93 8.01 3.89
CA LYS A 123 4.22 8.99 4.95
C LYS A 123 5.41 9.88 4.59
N LYS A 124 6.53 9.30 4.15
CA LYS A 124 7.73 10.03 3.69
C LYS A 124 7.42 10.98 2.52
N LYS A 125 6.61 10.51 1.56
CA LYS A 125 6.15 11.35 0.43
C LYS A 125 5.26 12.51 0.91
N LYS A 126 4.30 12.25 1.81
CA LYS A 126 3.42 13.28 2.40
C LYS A 126 4.25 14.34 3.14
N ALA A 127 5.20 13.92 3.98
CA ALA A 127 6.09 14.83 4.70
C ALA A 127 6.95 15.70 3.76
N SER A 128 7.51 15.12 2.69
CA SER A 128 8.27 15.88 1.69
C SER A 128 7.41 16.91 0.96
N LYS A 129 6.17 16.54 0.59
CA LYS A 129 5.20 17.46 -0.02
C LYS A 129 4.83 18.59 0.93
N ASN A 130 4.52 18.27 2.19
CA ASN A 130 4.18 19.25 3.22
C ASN A 130 5.34 20.24 3.44
N LYS A 131 6.57 19.75 3.59
CA LYS A 131 7.76 20.61 3.73
C LYS A 131 7.95 21.58 2.55
N LYS A 132 7.68 21.12 1.32
CA LYS A 132 7.74 21.98 0.12
C LYS A 132 6.62 23.01 0.10
N ALA A 133 5.39 22.60 0.44
CA ALA A 133 4.26 23.50 0.56
C ALA A 133 4.52 24.60 1.60
N ARG A 134 4.91 24.23 2.83
CA ARG A 134 5.29 25.17 3.90
C ARG A 134 6.35 26.18 3.44
N ARG A 135 7.41 25.72 2.76
CA ARG A 135 8.45 26.62 2.19
C ARG A 135 7.91 27.57 1.12
N LYS A 136 6.99 27.09 0.26
CA LYS A 136 6.38 27.91 -0.80
C LYS A 136 5.52 29.03 -0.20
N TYR A 137 4.63 28.68 0.72
CA TYR A 137 3.70 29.66 1.30
C TYR A 137 4.38 30.61 2.29
N ARG A 138 5.37 30.13 3.07
CA ARG A 138 6.22 31.02 3.90
C ARG A 138 6.89 32.12 3.06
N LYS A 139 7.36 31.82 1.85
CA LYS A 139 8.03 32.80 0.97
C LYS A 139 7.07 33.85 0.39
N LEU A 140 5.77 33.54 0.31
CA LEU A 140 4.75 34.48 -0.17
C LEU A 140 4.29 35.45 0.94
N ASP A 141 4.41 35.03 2.20
CA ASP A 141 3.92 35.76 3.37
C ASP A 141 4.82 36.94 3.79
N HIS A 142 6.13 36.90 3.48
CA HIS A 142 7.06 38.01 3.75
C HIS A 142 6.81 39.26 2.86
N GLY A 143 5.65 39.34 2.21
CA GLY A 143 5.18 40.50 1.45
C GLY A 143 3.91 41.14 2.03
N ASN A 144 3.28 40.54 3.05
CA ASN A 144 2.14 41.09 3.76
C ASN A 144 2.40 40.93 5.26
N ASP A 145 2.83 42.00 5.93
CA ASP A 145 2.98 42.03 7.38
C ASP A 145 1.58 41.94 8.04
N VAL A 146 1.13 40.72 8.33
CA VAL A 146 0.01 40.49 9.26
C VAL A 146 0.48 39.41 10.23
N GLU A 147 0.61 39.79 11.50
CA GLU A 147 0.87 38.90 12.61
C GLU A 147 -0.26 37.88 12.71
N ILE A 148 0.00 36.64 12.29
CA ILE A 148 -0.91 35.52 12.51
C ILE A 148 -0.37 34.78 13.73
N GLU A 149 -1.08 34.88 14.86
CA GLU A 149 -0.84 34.06 16.04
C GLU A 149 -0.77 32.59 15.64
N ASP A 150 0.30 31.92 16.08
CA ASP A 150 0.54 30.49 15.92
C ASP A 150 -0.54 29.71 16.70
N THR A 151 -1.74 29.61 16.13
CA THR A 151 -2.71 28.62 16.59
C THR A 151 -2.12 27.27 16.19
N GLU A 152 -1.61 26.54 17.17
CA GLU A 152 -1.24 25.15 17.04
C GLU A 152 -2.45 24.39 16.49
N ILE A 153 -2.49 24.22 15.17
CA ILE A 153 -3.38 23.27 14.54
C ILE A 153 -2.83 21.93 15.00
N ASN A 154 -3.41 21.40 16.08
CA ASN A 154 -3.30 19.99 16.42
C ASN A 154 -3.55 19.26 15.10
N GLU A 155 -2.49 18.66 14.56
CA GLU A 155 -2.57 17.76 13.42
C GLU A 155 -3.29 16.53 13.96
N ASP A 156 -4.60 16.68 14.17
CA ASP A 156 -5.51 15.58 14.44
C ASP A 156 -5.18 14.55 13.39
N GLN A 157 -4.84 13.37 13.91
CA GLN A 157 -4.52 12.23 13.10
C GLN A 157 -5.72 11.97 12.21
N ASP A 158 -5.64 12.42 10.95
CA ASP A 158 -6.32 11.78 9.85
C ASP A 158 -5.63 10.43 9.62
N HIS A 159 -5.68 9.58 10.66
CA HIS A 159 -5.90 8.18 10.47
C HIS A 159 -7.23 8.13 9.73
N GLU A 160 -7.17 8.19 8.39
CA GLU A 160 -8.13 7.44 7.60
C GLU A 160 -7.91 5.99 8.04
N ASP A 161 -8.57 5.64 9.14
CA ASP A 161 -9.02 4.30 9.40
C ASP A 161 -9.89 4.00 8.20
N HIS A 162 -9.22 3.52 7.16
CA HIS A 162 -9.83 2.73 6.12
C HIS A 162 -10.52 1.66 6.94
N GLU A 163 -11.80 1.86 7.26
CA GLU A 163 -12.64 0.90 7.95
C GLU A 163 -12.33 -0.39 7.21
N THR A 164 -11.57 -1.26 7.86
CA THR A 164 -11.44 -2.63 7.39
C THR A 164 -12.79 -3.20 7.68
N ARG A 165 -13.75 -2.90 6.78
CA ARG A 165 -15.18 -3.21 6.86
C ARG A 165 -15.29 -4.55 7.54
N ASP A 166 -15.70 -4.51 8.80
CA ASP A 166 -15.68 -5.57 9.79
C ASP A 166 -15.21 -6.92 9.25
N ILE A 167 -13.89 -7.08 9.09
CA ILE A 167 -13.33 -8.42 8.92
C ILE A 167 -13.37 -9.02 10.31
N GLN A 168 -14.52 -9.57 10.67
CA GLN A 168 -14.70 -10.32 11.90
C GLN A 168 -13.83 -11.56 11.84
N VAL A 169 -12.61 -11.41 12.35
CA VAL A 169 -11.76 -12.50 12.82
C VAL A 169 -12.45 -13.00 14.09
N GLN A 170 -13.40 -13.90 13.94
CA GLN A 170 -13.93 -14.62 15.09
C GLN A 170 -12.86 -15.61 15.53
N PRO A 171 -12.34 -15.53 16.77
CA PRO A 171 -11.67 -16.69 17.34
C PRO A 171 -12.72 -17.81 17.40
N ASP A 172 -12.42 -18.97 16.84
CA ASP A 172 -13.25 -20.17 16.98
C ASP A 172 -13.32 -20.49 18.49
N SER A 173 -14.36 -19.98 19.17
CA SER A 173 -14.66 -20.39 20.53
C SER A 173 -15.07 -21.85 20.46
N LEU A 174 -14.30 -22.68 21.16
CA LEU A 174 -14.59 -24.09 21.37
C LEU A 174 -16.05 -24.21 21.81
N ARG A 175 -16.89 -24.73 20.92
CA ARG A 175 -18.28 -25.02 21.20
C ARG A 175 -18.28 -26.25 22.10
N THR A 176 -18.18 -26.05 23.40
CA THR A 176 -18.43 -27.12 24.38
C THR A 176 -19.86 -27.60 24.12
N PRO A 177 -20.08 -28.89 23.76
CA PRO A 177 -21.44 -29.40 23.66
C PRO A 177 -22.07 -29.30 25.05
N ALA A 178 -23.24 -28.66 25.13
CA ALA A 178 -24.03 -28.66 26.35
C ALA A 178 -24.35 -30.12 26.75
N PRO A 179 -24.29 -30.48 28.03
CA PRO A 179 -24.71 -31.81 28.46
C PRO A 179 -26.22 -31.94 28.22
N ASP A 180 -26.61 -32.99 27.48
CA ASP A 180 -28.01 -33.39 27.27
C ASP A 180 -28.68 -33.59 28.63
N ALA A 181 -29.64 -32.72 28.95
CA ALA A 181 -30.52 -32.92 30.08
C ALA A 181 -31.52 -34.02 29.72
N ALA A 182 -31.23 -35.24 30.15
CA ALA A 182 -32.17 -36.35 30.16
C ALA A 182 -33.37 -35.99 31.05
N GLN A 183 -34.48 -35.58 30.45
CA GLN A 183 -35.78 -35.59 31.11
C GLN A 183 -36.47 -36.91 30.77
N SER A 184 -36.43 -37.79 31.77
CA SER A 184 -37.27 -38.98 31.87
C SER A 184 -38.72 -38.56 32.10
N ASP A 185 -39.51 -38.48 31.02
CA ASP A 185 -40.96 -38.40 31.15
C ASP A 185 -41.50 -39.82 31.40
N GLN A 186 -41.81 -40.08 32.68
CA GLN A 186 -42.67 -41.17 33.08
C GLN A 186 -44.10 -40.85 32.64
N LYS A 187 -44.64 -41.69 31.76
CA LYS A 187 -46.04 -41.65 31.34
C LYS A 187 -46.88 -42.41 32.37
N PRO A 188 -47.99 -41.85 32.89
CA PRO A 188 -49.03 -42.65 33.53
C PRO A 188 -49.88 -43.40 32.50
#